data_AF-A0A5E4CYC1-F1
#
_entry.id   AF-A0A5E4CYC1-F1
#
_cell.length_a   1.000
_cell.length_b   1.000
_cell.length_c   1.000
_cell.angle_alpha   90.00
_cell.angle_beta   90.00
_cell.angle_gamma   90.00
#
_symmetry.space_group_name_H-M   'P 1'
#
loop_
_entity.id
_entity.type
_entity.pdbx_description
1 polymer ?
#
loop_
_entity_poly.entity_id
_entity_poly.type
_entity_poly.pdbx_seq_one_letter_code
_entity_poly.pdbx_strand_id
1 'polypeptide(L)'
;LARPYSATFQRRYGTRIVRRLRPGAQPEALTRGHDVRFAEFLAYLLDPRTRRDEPFNEHWERAHALCHPCRLRYDIVGKFETLAEDAAFVLGLVGAPDLRFPAPPRPRAVPARDLAARLFQDISPFYQRRLFDLYKMDFLLFNYSAPSYLRLR
;
A
#
# COMPACT_ATOMS: atom_id res chain seq x y z
N LEU A 1 0.57 -26.34 -2.53
CA LEU A 1 -0.23 -25.45 -3.40
C LEU A 1 -0.50 -24.14 -2.65
N ALA A 2 0.33 -23.12 -2.85
CA ALA A 2 0.11 -21.82 -2.20
C ALA A 2 -1.20 -21.24 -2.74
N ARG A 3 -2.22 -21.10 -1.87
CA ARG A 3 -3.38 -20.26 -2.21
C ARG A 3 -2.84 -18.87 -2.53
N PRO A 4 -3.13 -18.29 -3.72
CA PRO A 4 -2.70 -16.93 -3.98
C PRO A 4 -3.36 -16.05 -2.92
N TYR A 5 -2.53 -15.34 -2.15
CA TYR A 5 -2.94 -14.41 -1.10
C TYR A 5 -4.06 -13.46 -1.59
N SER A 6 -4.06 -13.15 -2.89
CA SER A 6 -5.08 -12.35 -3.56
C SER A 6 -6.52 -12.86 -3.36
N ALA A 7 -6.77 -14.18 -3.40
CA ALA A 7 -8.13 -14.70 -3.37
C ALA A 7 -8.81 -14.49 -2.01
N THR A 8 -8.05 -14.54 -0.91
CA THR A 8 -8.58 -14.25 0.43
C THR A 8 -8.86 -12.76 0.60
N PHE A 9 -7.97 -11.89 0.11
CA PHE A 9 -8.19 -10.44 0.11
C PHE A 9 -9.38 -10.03 -0.76
N GLN A 10 -9.51 -10.59 -1.96
CA GLN A 10 -10.64 -10.39 -2.86
C GLN A 10 -11.95 -10.80 -2.20
N ARG A 11 -12.00 -11.98 -1.56
CA ARG A 11 -13.20 -12.40 -0.84
C ARG A 11 -13.53 -11.49 0.35
N ARG A 12 -12.55 -11.12 1.17
CA ARG A 12 -12.79 -10.32 2.39
C ARG A 12 -13.13 -8.87 2.08
N TYR A 13 -12.26 -8.19 1.34
CA TYR A 13 -12.37 -6.77 1.08
C TYR A 13 -13.13 -6.51 -0.22
N GLY A 14 -12.84 -7.29 -1.27
CA GLY A 14 -13.47 -7.10 -2.56
C GLY A 14 -14.99 -7.24 -2.51
N THR A 15 -15.52 -8.27 -1.85
CA THR A 15 -16.99 -8.43 -1.70
C THR A 15 -17.62 -7.31 -0.88
N ARG A 16 -16.93 -6.80 0.15
CA ARG A 16 -17.38 -5.65 0.95
C ARG A 16 -17.44 -4.38 0.09
N ILE A 17 -16.44 -4.17 -0.76
CA ILE A 17 -16.40 -3.05 -1.72
C ILE A 17 -17.56 -3.17 -2.71
N VAL A 18 -17.74 -4.35 -3.33
CA VAL A 18 -18.84 -4.61 -4.27
C VAL A 18 -20.19 -4.30 -3.63
N ARG A 19 -20.46 -4.85 -2.43
CA ARG A 19 -21.73 -4.62 -1.70
C ARG A 19 -21.99 -3.14 -1.42
N ARG A 20 -20.94 -2.36 -1.16
CA ARG A 20 -21.06 -0.94 -0.80
C ARG A 20 -21.23 -0.04 -2.01
N LEU A 21 -20.52 -0.32 -3.11
CA LEU A 21 -20.39 0.61 -4.23
C LEU A 21 -21.21 0.22 -5.46
N ARG A 22 -21.70 -1.02 -5.56
CA ARG A 22 -22.42 -1.52 -6.73
C ARG A 22 -23.82 -2.05 -6.36
N PRO A 23 -24.84 -1.17 -6.30
CA PRO A 23 -26.23 -1.60 -6.17
C PRO A 23 -26.59 -2.57 -7.32
N GLY A 24 -27.20 -3.71 -7.00
CA GLY A 24 -27.57 -4.72 -8.01
C GLY A 24 -26.40 -5.49 -8.62
N ALA A 25 -25.26 -5.59 -7.93
CA ALA A 25 -24.12 -6.38 -8.41
C ALA A 25 -24.49 -7.85 -8.67
N GLN A 26 -23.86 -8.43 -9.69
CA GLN A 26 -24.05 -9.84 -10.04
C GLN A 26 -23.66 -10.77 -8.87
N PRO A 27 -24.33 -11.93 -8.70
CA PRO A 27 -24.05 -12.87 -7.62
C PRO A 27 -22.58 -13.29 -7.53
N GLU A 28 -21.91 -13.42 -8.68
CA GLU A 28 -20.49 -13.75 -8.73
C GLU A 28 -19.62 -12.67 -8.07
N ALA A 29 -19.85 -11.39 -8.39
CA ALA A 29 -19.11 -10.28 -7.81
C ALA A 29 -19.32 -10.19 -6.29
N LEU A 30 -20.55 -10.46 -5.83
CA LEU A 30 -20.90 -10.49 -4.40
C LEU A 30 -20.26 -11.65 -3.63
N THR A 31 -19.87 -12.72 -4.33
CA THR A 31 -19.28 -13.93 -3.75
C THR A 31 -17.76 -13.93 -3.83
N ARG A 32 -17.21 -13.51 -4.97
CA ARG A 32 -15.77 -13.57 -5.25
C ARG A 32 -15.04 -12.26 -4.99
N GLY A 33 -15.66 -11.12 -5.31
CA GLY A 33 -15.08 -9.78 -5.13
C GLY A 33 -13.77 -9.54 -5.90
N HIS A 34 -13.49 -10.36 -6.90
CA HIS A 34 -12.20 -10.41 -7.61
C HIS A 34 -12.09 -9.37 -8.72
N ASP A 35 -13.21 -8.77 -9.10
CA ASP A 35 -13.39 -7.83 -10.20
C ASP A 35 -13.49 -6.36 -9.72
N VAL A 36 -13.06 -6.08 -8.48
CA VAL A 36 -12.98 -4.72 -7.95
C VAL A 36 -11.96 -3.91 -8.74
N ARG A 37 -12.36 -2.72 -9.18
CA ARG A 37 -11.49 -1.78 -9.88
C ARG A 37 -10.69 -0.96 -8.89
N PHE A 38 -9.53 -0.47 -9.32
CA PHE A 38 -8.67 0.36 -8.47
C PHE A 38 -9.39 1.61 -7.93
N ALA A 39 -10.20 2.28 -8.76
CA ALA A 39 -10.99 3.43 -8.32
C ALA A 39 -12.00 3.10 -7.20
N GLU A 40 -12.59 1.90 -7.24
CA GLU A 40 -13.53 1.44 -6.20
C GLU A 40 -12.79 1.10 -4.90
N PHE A 41 -11.59 0.54 -5.02
CA PHE A 41 -10.72 0.34 -3.87
C PHE A 41 -10.33 1.68 -3.22
N LEU A 42 -9.97 2.70 -4.01
CA LEU A 42 -9.68 4.03 -3.47
C LEU A 42 -10.91 4.67 -2.82
N ALA A 43 -12.08 4.57 -3.45
CA ALA A 43 -13.33 5.07 -2.88
C ALA A 43 -13.66 4.39 -1.54
N TYR A 44 -13.45 3.08 -1.44
CA TYR A 44 -13.58 2.34 -0.19
C TYR A 44 -12.56 2.79 0.85
N LEU A 45 -11.29 2.91 0.50
CA LEU A 45 -10.23 3.30 1.42
C LEU A 45 -10.45 4.71 1.99
N LEU A 46 -10.96 5.62 1.16
CA LEU A 46 -11.20 7.03 1.52
C LEU A 46 -12.55 7.28 2.17
N ASP A 47 -13.42 6.27 2.26
CA ASP A 47 -14.69 6.35 2.97
C ASP A 47 -14.45 6.32 4.49
N PRO A 48 -14.87 7.35 5.25
CA PRO A 48 -14.75 7.36 6.71
C PRO A 48 -15.40 6.16 7.40
N ARG A 49 -16.43 5.55 6.78
CA ARG A 49 -17.05 4.31 7.29
C ARG A 49 -16.07 3.16 7.35
N THR A 50 -15.13 3.07 6.41
CA THR A 50 -14.17 1.97 6.36
C THR A 50 -13.34 1.87 7.63
N ARG A 51 -12.82 3.00 8.14
CA ARG A 51 -12.06 3.04 9.39
C ARG A 51 -12.92 2.90 10.64
N ARG A 52 -14.23 3.18 10.55
CA ARG A 52 -15.18 2.97 11.65
C ARG A 52 -15.54 1.49 11.79
N ASP A 53 -15.71 0.80 10.67
CA ASP A 53 -16.08 -0.61 10.67
C ASP A 53 -14.91 -1.50 11.09
N GLU A 54 -13.68 -1.16 10.66
CA GLU A 54 -12.48 -1.94 10.95
C GLU A 54 -11.22 -1.08 10.81
N PRO A 55 -10.18 -1.28 11.66
CA PRO A 55 -8.87 -0.70 11.41
C PRO A 55 -8.34 -1.08 10.02
N PHE A 56 -7.50 -0.21 9.45
CA PHE A 56 -6.73 -0.60 8.28
C PHE A 56 -5.76 -1.73 8.63
N ASN A 57 -5.55 -2.64 7.69
CA ASN A 57 -4.52 -3.65 7.85
C ASN A 57 -3.15 -3.07 7.46
N GLU A 58 -2.11 -3.84 7.72
CA GLU A 58 -0.72 -3.47 7.50
C GLU A 58 -0.37 -3.10 6.04
N HIS A 59 -1.19 -3.52 5.06
CA HIS A 59 -0.92 -3.26 3.64
C HIS A 59 -1.34 -1.86 3.17
N TRP A 60 -2.26 -1.21 3.87
CA TRP A 60 -2.73 0.14 3.51
C TRP A 60 -2.91 1.07 4.71
N GLU A 61 -2.55 0.64 5.92
CA GLU A 61 -2.35 1.57 7.02
C GLU A 61 -1.10 2.43 6.77
N ARG A 62 -1.08 3.61 7.38
CA ARG A 62 0.01 4.58 7.28
C ARG A 62 1.18 4.11 8.14
N ALA A 63 2.40 4.24 7.64
CA ALA A 63 3.60 3.77 8.32
C ALA A 63 3.80 4.47 9.68
N HIS A 64 3.55 5.78 9.77
CA HIS A 64 3.62 6.50 11.05
C HIS A 64 2.60 5.99 12.08
N ALA A 65 1.48 5.44 11.64
CA ALA A 65 0.45 4.89 12.52
C ALA A 65 0.82 3.48 13.02
N LEU A 66 1.48 2.66 12.19
CA LEU A 66 1.96 1.33 12.57
C LEU A 66 3.22 1.39 13.45
N CYS A 67 4.19 2.23 13.06
CA CYS A 67 5.51 2.25 13.67
C CYS A 67 5.62 3.19 14.86
N HIS A 68 4.68 4.11 15.06
CA HIS A 68 4.71 5.07 16.18
C HIS A 68 6.09 5.74 16.42
N PRO A 69 6.70 6.38 15.40
CA PRO A 69 8.07 6.90 15.47
C PRO A 69 8.26 7.99 16.54
N CYS A 70 7.18 8.63 17.01
CA CYS A 70 7.25 9.59 18.12
C CYS A 70 7.31 8.93 19.50
N ARG A 71 6.99 7.63 19.61
CA ARG A 71 6.95 6.86 20.87
C ARG A 71 8.07 5.85 20.97
N LEU A 72 8.55 5.33 19.84
CA LEU A 72 9.62 4.36 19.77
C LEU A 72 10.90 5.03 19.24
N ARG A 73 12.03 4.74 19.90
CA ARG A 73 13.35 5.21 19.47
C ARG A 73 13.94 4.15 18.55
N TYR A 74 13.92 4.43 17.25
CA TYR A 74 14.51 3.55 16.24
C TYR A 74 15.99 3.90 16.07
N ASP A 75 16.86 2.90 16.13
CA ASP A 75 18.29 3.06 15.82
C ASP A 75 18.52 3.17 14.31
N ILE A 76 17.65 2.53 13.51
CA ILE A 76 17.77 2.45 12.05
C ILE A 76 16.39 2.60 11.41
N VAL A 77 16.34 3.37 10.32
CA VAL A 77 15.17 3.50 9.44
C VAL A 77 15.63 3.21 8.00
N GLY A 78 15.21 2.07 7.46
CA GLY A 78 15.56 1.66 6.10
C GLY A 78 14.48 1.99 5.06
N LYS A 79 14.86 1.89 3.78
CA LYS A 79 13.96 2.10 2.62
C LYS A 79 14.07 0.93 1.64
N PHE A 80 12.98 0.64 0.93
CA PHE A 80 13.00 -0.42 -0.07
C PHE A 80 13.91 -0.09 -1.25
N GLU A 81 14.09 1.19 -1.56
CA GLU A 81 14.98 1.67 -2.61
C GLU A 81 16.46 1.41 -2.29
N THR A 82 16.83 1.32 -1.01
CA THR A 82 18.19 1.11 -0.49
C THR A 82 18.30 -0.19 0.31
N LEU A 83 17.41 -1.15 0.04
CA LEU A 83 17.25 -2.35 0.88
C LEU A 83 18.55 -3.15 1.03
N ALA A 84 19.35 -3.25 -0.04
CA ALA A 84 20.58 -4.02 -0.01
C ALA A 84 21.65 -3.33 0.84
N GLU A 85 21.79 -2.02 0.67
CA GLU A 85 22.71 -1.17 1.43
C GLU A 85 22.32 -1.12 2.91
N ASP A 86 21.04 -0.90 3.20
CA ASP A 86 20.51 -0.85 4.57
C ASP A 86 20.69 -2.20 5.28
N ALA A 87 20.45 -3.31 4.58
CA ALA A 87 20.67 -4.63 5.14
C ALA A 87 22.15 -4.92 5.42
N ALA A 88 23.05 -4.52 4.51
CA ALA A 88 24.49 -4.66 4.74
C ALA A 88 24.97 -3.82 5.94
N PHE A 89 24.45 -2.59 6.08
CA PHE A 89 24.72 -1.74 7.22
C PHE A 89 24.27 -2.37 8.55
N VAL A 90 23.05 -2.89 8.60
CA VAL A 90 22.51 -3.59 9.79
C VAL A 90 23.36 -4.80 10.15
N LEU A 91 23.75 -5.63 9.17
CA LEU A 91 24.57 -6.81 9.38
C LEU A 91 25.96 -6.46 9.93
N GLY A 92 26.57 -5.38 9.43
CA GLY A 92 27.81 -4.84 9.99
C GLY A 92 27.64 -4.39 11.44
N LEU A 93 26.55 -3.69 11.76
CA LEU A 93 26.28 -3.18 13.11
C LEU A 93 26.12 -4.31 14.14
N VAL A 94 25.52 -5.45 13.76
CA VAL A 94 25.33 -6.61 14.66
C VAL A 94 26.52 -7.57 14.69
N GLY A 95 27.65 -7.21 14.06
CA GLY A 95 28.86 -8.04 14.04
C GLY A 95 28.76 -9.27 13.15
N ALA A 96 27.90 -9.25 12.14
CA ALA A 96 27.72 -10.35 11.17
C ALA A 96 28.00 -9.93 9.71
N PRO A 97 29.16 -9.28 9.42
CA PRO A 97 29.45 -8.75 8.09
C PRO A 97 29.61 -9.83 7.00
N ASP A 98 29.86 -11.08 7.39
CA ASP A 98 30.02 -12.20 6.47
C ASP A 98 28.68 -12.77 5.99
N LEU A 99 27.57 -12.41 6.66
CA LEU A 99 26.24 -12.76 6.20
C LEU A 99 25.82 -11.86 5.04
N ARG A 100 24.96 -12.39 4.17
CA ARG A 100 24.42 -11.64 3.03
C ARG A 100 22.90 -11.63 3.09
N PHE A 101 22.33 -10.46 2.92
CA PHE A 101 20.90 -10.33 2.71
C PHE A 101 20.51 -11.01 1.38
N PRO A 102 19.43 -11.81 1.34
CA PRO A 102 18.99 -12.43 0.11
C PRO A 102 18.72 -11.40 -0.96
N ALA A 103 19.20 -11.64 -2.18
CA ALA A 103 18.84 -10.80 -3.31
C ALA A 103 17.31 -10.78 -3.47
N PRO A 104 16.70 -9.61 -3.71
CA PRO A 104 15.27 -9.55 -3.97
C PRO A 104 14.92 -10.47 -5.14
N PRO A 105 13.75 -11.15 -5.10
CA PRO A 105 13.29 -11.93 -6.23
C PRO A 105 13.24 -11.06 -7.48
N ARG A 106 13.50 -11.66 -8.65
CA ARG A 106 13.56 -10.96 -9.95
C ARG A 106 12.40 -9.95 -10.05
N PRO A 107 12.67 -8.71 -10.51
CA PRO A 107 11.66 -7.66 -10.56
C PRO A 107 10.43 -8.15 -11.32
N ARG A 108 9.24 -7.79 -10.81
CA ARG A 108 7.98 -7.99 -11.55
C ARG A 108 8.13 -7.31 -12.93
N ALA A 109 7.50 -7.89 -13.95
CA ALA A 109 7.61 -7.47 -15.35
C ALA A 109 7.32 -5.97 -15.63
N VAL A 110 6.74 -5.25 -14.66
CA VAL A 110 6.53 -3.81 -14.68
C VAL A 110 7.08 -3.21 -13.38
N PRO A 111 7.93 -2.16 -13.43
CA PRO A 111 8.31 -1.39 -12.26
C PRO A 111 7.08 -0.85 -11.52
N ALA A 112 7.07 -0.95 -10.19
CA ALA A 112 5.91 -0.54 -9.38
C ALA A 112 5.46 0.92 -9.65
N ARG A 113 6.42 1.80 -9.95
CA ARG A 113 6.18 3.20 -10.32
C ARG A 113 5.35 3.34 -11.60
N ASP A 114 5.64 2.55 -12.64
CA ASP A 114 4.95 2.64 -13.93
C ASP A 114 3.53 2.09 -13.86
N LEU A 115 3.33 1.05 -13.04
CA LEU A 115 2.00 0.55 -12.73
C LEU A 115 1.19 1.60 -11.95
N ALA A 116 1.78 2.23 -10.94
CA ALA A 116 1.12 3.29 -10.18
C ALA A 116 0.72 4.45 -11.11
N ALA A 117 1.65 4.96 -11.92
CA ALA A 117 1.37 6.05 -12.85
C ALA A 117 0.16 5.72 -13.76
N ARG A 118 0.09 4.51 -14.32
CA ARG A 118 -1.06 4.06 -15.13
C ARG A 118 -2.35 3.97 -14.33
N LEU A 119 -2.33 3.38 -13.14
CA LEU A 119 -3.52 3.24 -12.30
C LEU A 119 -4.10 4.60 -11.88
N PHE A 120 -3.25 5.61 -11.69
CA PHE A 120 -3.68 6.96 -11.29
C PHE A 120 -4.13 7.85 -12.45
N GLN A 121 -3.90 7.48 -13.72
CA GLN A 121 -4.35 8.26 -14.89
C GLN A 121 -5.87 8.51 -14.88
N ASP A 122 -6.64 7.46 -14.59
CA ASP A 122 -8.11 7.49 -14.63
C ASP A 122 -8.75 7.91 -13.29
N ILE A 123 -7.94 8.23 -12.28
CA ILE A 123 -8.45 8.65 -10.96
C ILE A 123 -8.64 10.16 -10.94
N SER A 124 -9.81 10.64 -10.50
CA SER A 124 -10.08 12.07 -10.44
C SER A 124 -9.14 12.80 -9.46
N PRO A 125 -8.77 14.07 -9.75
CA PRO A 125 -7.93 14.88 -8.86
C PRO A 125 -8.45 14.93 -7.41
N PHE A 126 -9.77 14.91 -7.23
CA PHE A 126 -10.42 14.82 -5.92
C PHE A 126 -9.95 13.60 -5.11
N TYR A 127 -10.02 12.40 -5.68
CA TYR A 127 -9.58 11.18 -4.98
C TYR A 127 -8.07 11.14 -4.81
N GLN A 128 -7.30 11.63 -5.80
CA GLN A 128 -5.84 11.69 -5.69
C GLN A 128 -5.39 12.59 -4.53
N ARG A 129 -5.98 13.79 -4.40
CA ARG A 129 -5.69 14.71 -3.29
C ARG A 129 -6.03 14.11 -1.95
N ARG A 130 -7.22 13.52 -1.80
CA ARG A 130 -7.63 12.90 -0.52
C ARG A 130 -6.75 11.72 -0.14
N LEU A 131 -6.31 10.93 -1.12
CA LEU A 131 -5.36 9.84 -0.88
C LEU A 131 -3.99 10.38 -0.46
N PHE A 132 -3.50 11.41 -1.14
CA PHE A 132 -2.25 12.06 -0.74
C PHE A 132 -2.34 12.61 0.68
N ASP A 133 -3.44 13.29 1.03
CA ASP A 133 -3.66 13.82 2.39
C ASP A 133 -3.70 12.72 3.45
N LEU A 134 -4.27 11.55 3.12
CA LEU A 134 -4.28 10.38 4.01
C LEU A 134 -2.86 9.92 4.36
N TYR A 135 -1.94 9.89 3.38
CA TYR A 135 -0.56 9.41 3.55
C TYR A 135 0.48 10.54 3.73
N LYS A 136 0.07 11.81 3.75
CA LYS A 136 0.97 12.98 3.72
C LYS A 136 2.05 12.94 4.81
N MET A 137 1.70 12.48 6.01
CA MET A 137 2.66 12.38 7.11
C MET A 137 3.78 11.37 6.83
N ASP A 138 3.49 10.28 6.11
CA ASP A 138 4.51 9.31 5.72
C ASP A 138 5.47 9.92 4.68
N PHE A 139 4.94 10.67 3.71
CA PHE A 139 5.78 11.40 2.75
C PHE A 139 6.75 12.34 3.47
N LEU A 140 6.26 13.10 4.45
CA LEU A 140 7.10 14.01 5.23
C LEU A 140 8.14 13.26 6.07
N LEU A 141 7.71 12.21 6.79
CA LEU A 141 8.57 11.45 7.68
C LEU A 141 9.75 10.79 6.96
N PHE A 142 9.50 10.24 5.76
CA PHE A 142 10.52 9.54 4.98
C PHE A 142 11.20 10.43 3.92
N ASN A 143 10.92 11.73 3.93
CA ASN A 143 11.44 12.72 3.00
C ASN A 143 11.19 12.35 1.52
N TYR A 144 9.98 11.90 1.23
CA TYR A 144 9.53 11.62 -0.13
C TYR A 144 8.83 12.85 -0.73
N SER A 145 9.09 13.12 -2.00
CA SER A 145 8.35 14.10 -2.78
C SER A 145 7.02 13.54 -3.26
N ALA A 146 6.05 14.43 -3.50
CA ALA A 146 4.80 14.03 -4.14
C ALA A 146 5.08 13.48 -5.55
N PRO A 147 4.54 12.30 -5.92
CA PRO A 147 4.81 11.73 -7.23
C PRO A 147 4.30 12.64 -8.36
N SER A 148 5.12 12.83 -9.39
CA SER A 148 4.83 13.75 -10.50
C SER A 148 3.61 13.38 -11.34
N TYR A 149 3.19 12.10 -11.30
CA TYR A 149 2.00 11.63 -11.99
C TYR A 149 0.69 11.96 -11.23
N LEU A 150 0.77 12.49 -10.00
CA LEU A 150 -0.42 12.89 -9.26
C LEU A 150 -0.88 14.29 -9.65
N ARG A 151 -2.19 14.44 -9.83
CA ARG A 151 -2.89 15.70 -10.07
C ARG A 151 -3.40 16.25 -8.74
N LEU A 152 -2.53 16.98 -8.05
CA LEU A 152 -2.78 17.57 -6.72
C LEU A 152 -3.15 19.05 -6.76
N ARG A 153 -3.33 19.63 -7.96
CA ARG A 153 -3.80 21.00 -8.17
C ARG A 153 -5.20 20.95 -8.76
#